data_AF-A0A2F0A291-F1
#
_entry.id   AF-A0A2F0A291-F1
#
_cell.length_a   1.000
_cell.length_b   1.000
_cell.length_c   1.000
_cell.angle_alpha   90.00
_cell.angle_beta   90.00
_cell.angle_gamma   90.00
#
_symmetry.space_group_name_H-M   'P 1'
#
loop_
_entity.id
_entity.type
_entity.pdbx_description
1 polymer ?
#
loop_
_entity_poly.entity_id
_entity_poly.type
_entity_poly.pdbx_seq_one_letter_code
_entity_poly.pdbx_strand_id
1 'polypeptide(L)'
;MSNNWIVPAMESLRKSLFLRTLLIGFLILIMQIPVVMINGVIRERESTKDAAFYDVTKSWGGQQSIVGPWITVPYKFHSVQKKTSNNKVEHFTTTQTRFATFLPIDLQIDGDVNSDLRKRGIFKVPLYSVDLTINGRFAKPDFSSWGISEDDVLWDRSYLSIGLTDSRGIIKQAQLDWAGTKVNFLPGTGMQNTDSPGIHVPLKDLDKKEAFEFSFPLSLNGSDILLFTPYGNDTRVSLKSDWIDPSFQGNWLPTNHTVDNSGFDASWSIPYLGRNYPQSWKDSSNFK
;
A
#
# COMPACT_ATOMS: atom_id res chain seq x y z
N MET A 1 69.34 1.61 -49.02
CA MET A 1 69.30 0.58 -47.95
C MET A 1 68.09 0.86 -47.08
N SER A 2 66.93 0.28 -47.42
CA SER A 2 65.70 0.43 -46.64
C SER A 2 65.72 -0.58 -45.50
N ASN A 3 65.78 -0.06 -44.27
CA ASN A 3 65.81 -0.84 -43.05
C ASN A 3 64.46 -1.56 -42.86
N ASN A 4 64.38 -2.82 -43.28
CA ASN A 4 63.16 -3.62 -43.29
C ASN A 4 62.97 -4.42 -41.97
N TRP A 5 63.21 -3.79 -40.82
CA TRP A 5 63.08 -4.39 -39.47
C TRP A 5 61.62 -4.64 -39.06
N ILE A 6 60.67 -4.00 -39.76
CA ILE A 6 59.23 -4.15 -39.51
C ILE A 6 58.77 -5.57 -39.91
N VAL A 7 59.31 -6.14 -40.99
CA VAL A 7 58.89 -7.46 -41.51
C VAL A 7 59.20 -8.63 -40.56
N PRO A 8 60.43 -8.80 -40.02
CA PRO A 8 60.73 -9.89 -39.08
C PRO A 8 60.06 -9.70 -37.71
N ALA A 9 59.87 -8.45 -37.25
CA ALA A 9 59.07 -8.15 -36.07
C ALA A 9 57.61 -8.60 -36.28
N MET A 10 57.04 -8.32 -37.46
CA MET A 10 55.68 -8.71 -37.82
C MET A 10 55.49 -10.22 -37.94
N GLU A 11 56.52 -10.98 -38.36
CA GLU A 11 56.51 -12.46 -38.36
C GLU A 11 56.55 -13.06 -36.94
N SER A 12 57.39 -12.51 -36.05
CA SER A 12 57.48 -12.92 -34.63
C SER A 12 56.18 -12.61 -33.87
N LEU A 13 55.60 -11.43 -34.11
CA LEU A 13 54.30 -11.02 -33.59
C LEU A 13 53.17 -11.96 -34.09
N ARG A 14 53.26 -12.46 -35.34
CA ARG A 14 52.27 -13.37 -35.92
C ARG A 14 52.35 -14.80 -35.35
N LYS A 15 53.51 -15.29 -34.91
CA LYS A 15 53.69 -16.64 -34.34
C LYS A 15 53.52 -16.71 -32.82
N SER A 16 53.59 -15.60 -32.10
CA SER A 16 53.45 -15.56 -30.64
C SER A 16 51.99 -15.68 -30.18
N LEU A 17 51.63 -16.81 -29.57
CA LEU A 17 50.32 -17.06 -28.95
C LEU A 17 49.96 -16.00 -27.89
N PHE A 18 50.94 -15.57 -27.08
CA PHE A 18 50.74 -14.59 -26.03
C PHE A 18 50.30 -13.22 -26.57
N LEU A 19 50.94 -12.75 -27.65
CA LEU A 19 50.59 -11.47 -28.27
C LEU A 19 49.19 -11.52 -28.91
N ARG A 20 48.81 -12.63 -29.54
CA ARG A 20 47.45 -12.79 -30.09
C ARG A 20 46.39 -12.69 -29.01
N THR A 21 46.60 -13.35 -27.87
CA THR A 21 45.69 -13.25 -26.71
C THR A 21 45.64 -11.83 -26.15
N LEU A 22 46.79 -11.14 -26.06
CA LEU A 22 46.86 -9.75 -25.62
C LEU A 22 46.10 -8.81 -26.56
N LEU A 23 46.26 -8.96 -27.88
CA LEU A 23 45.57 -8.14 -28.88
C LEU A 23 44.05 -8.37 -28.85
N ILE A 24 43.62 -9.61 -28.68
CA ILE A 24 42.19 -9.92 -28.50
C ILE A 24 41.66 -9.27 -27.22
N GLY A 25 42.38 -9.39 -26.09
CA GLY A 25 42.01 -8.74 -24.83
C GLY A 25 41.95 -7.21 -24.94
N PHE A 26 42.90 -6.60 -25.65
CA PHE A 26 42.91 -5.17 -25.91
C PHE A 26 41.72 -4.74 -26.78
N LEU A 27 41.38 -5.52 -27.81
CA LEU A 27 40.21 -5.24 -28.65
C LEU A 27 38.90 -5.38 -27.87
N ILE A 28 38.82 -6.34 -26.94
CA ILE A 28 37.69 -6.46 -26.00
C ILE A 28 37.59 -5.21 -25.11
N LEU A 29 38.70 -4.71 -24.57
CA LEU A 29 38.71 -3.50 -23.74
C LEU A 29 38.24 -2.26 -24.53
N ILE A 30 38.67 -2.12 -25.78
CA ILE A 30 38.16 -1.04 -26.65
C ILE A 30 36.66 -1.18 -26.87
N MET A 31 36.16 -2.39 -27.10
CA MET A 31 34.73 -2.66 -27.28
C MET A 31 33.89 -2.42 -26.01
N GLN A 32 34.51 -2.41 -24.82
CA GLN A 32 33.81 -2.02 -23.59
C GLN A 32 33.47 -0.53 -23.54
N ILE A 33 34.26 0.34 -24.20
CA ILE A 33 34.03 1.79 -24.15
C ILE A 33 32.64 2.15 -24.74
N PRO A 34 32.27 1.72 -25.97
CA PRO A 34 30.93 1.98 -26.51
C PRO A 34 29.81 1.40 -25.66
N VAL A 35 29.99 0.22 -25.07
CA VAL A 35 28.98 -0.44 -24.23
C VAL A 35 28.70 0.39 -22.99
N VAL A 36 29.74 0.90 -22.32
CA VAL A 36 29.59 1.77 -21.14
C VAL A 36 28.91 3.10 -21.53
N MET A 37 29.25 3.68 -22.68
CA MET A 37 28.61 4.90 -23.16
C MET A 37 27.11 4.71 -23.45
N ILE A 38 26.73 3.62 -24.12
CA ILE A 38 25.32 3.29 -24.40
C ILE A 38 24.56 3.11 -23.09
N ASN A 39 25.12 2.36 -22.13
CA ASN A 39 24.53 2.20 -20.81
C ASN A 39 24.38 3.55 -20.07
N GLY A 40 25.32 4.48 -20.25
CA GLY A 40 25.22 5.84 -19.70
C GLY A 40 24.02 6.61 -20.26
N VAL A 41 23.84 6.60 -21.58
CA VAL A 41 22.70 7.27 -22.23
C VAL A 41 21.37 6.63 -21.84
N ILE A 42 21.31 5.30 -21.74
CA ILE A 42 20.10 4.59 -21.29
C ILE A 42 19.74 5.00 -19.87
N ARG A 43 20.71 5.03 -18.94
CA ARG A 43 20.49 5.47 -17.56
C ARG A 43 20.03 6.91 -17.47
N GLU A 44 20.61 7.81 -18.27
CA GLU A 44 20.18 9.21 -18.32
C GLU A 44 18.72 9.34 -18.80
N ARG A 45 18.33 8.56 -19.82
CA ARG A 45 16.96 8.54 -20.35
C ARG A 45 15.96 7.99 -19.36
N GLU A 46 16.31 6.90 -18.68
CA GLU A 46 15.49 6.31 -17.61
C GLU A 46 15.33 7.30 -16.45
N SER A 47 16.42 7.89 -15.96
CA SER A 47 16.36 8.90 -14.89
C SER A 47 15.53 10.13 -15.26
N THR A 48 15.62 10.61 -16.50
CA THR A 48 14.82 11.76 -16.96
C THR A 48 13.33 11.40 -17.04
N LYS A 49 13.00 10.18 -17.50
CA LYS A 49 11.63 9.66 -17.52
C LYS A 49 11.08 9.57 -16.10
N ASP A 50 11.84 9.00 -15.17
CA ASP A 50 11.41 8.81 -13.78
C ASP A 50 11.25 10.13 -13.05
N ALA A 51 12.12 11.12 -13.30
CA ALA A 51 11.97 12.47 -12.79
C ALA A 51 10.69 13.14 -13.32
N ALA A 52 10.42 13.01 -14.63
CA ALA A 52 9.19 13.53 -15.23
C ALA A 52 7.94 12.84 -14.66
N PHE A 53 8.00 11.53 -14.42
CA PHE A 53 6.94 10.78 -13.77
C PHE A 53 6.71 11.28 -12.34
N TYR A 54 7.75 11.32 -11.52
CA TYR A 54 7.70 11.78 -10.13
C TYR A 54 7.17 13.21 -10.01
N ASP A 55 7.59 14.13 -10.88
CA ASP A 55 7.12 15.51 -10.87
C ASP A 55 5.61 15.62 -11.13
N VAL A 56 5.06 14.79 -12.02
CA VAL A 56 3.62 14.77 -12.32
C VAL A 56 2.85 14.14 -11.17
N THR A 57 3.31 12.99 -10.67
CA THR A 57 2.60 12.23 -9.63
C THR A 57 2.66 12.92 -8.26
N LYS A 58 3.73 13.64 -7.95
CA LYS A 58 3.86 14.43 -6.72
C LYS A 58 2.75 15.49 -6.56
N SER A 59 2.24 16.03 -7.66
CA SER A 59 1.16 17.03 -7.65
C SER A 59 -0.23 16.44 -7.84
N TRP A 60 -0.35 15.27 -8.46
CA TRP A 60 -1.64 14.62 -8.74
C TRP A 60 -2.09 13.64 -7.66
N GLY A 61 -1.14 12.86 -7.14
CA GLY A 61 -1.40 11.66 -6.34
C GLY A 61 -0.49 10.55 -6.83
N GLY A 62 0.26 9.94 -5.91
CA GLY A 62 1.17 8.84 -6.22
C GLY A 62 0.45 7.50 -6.39
N GLN A 63 1.19 6.41 -6.15
CA GLN A 63 0.61 5.08 -6.00
C GLN A 63 -0.38 5.07 -4.83
N GLN A 64 -1.59 4.54 -5.05
CA GLN A 64 -2.62 4.47 -4.02
C GLN A 64 -2.75 3.04 -3.50
N SER A 65 -2.63 2.87 -2.19
CA SER A 65 -3.04 1.66 -1.49
C SER A 65 -4.08 2.04 -0.44
N ILE A 66 -5.25 1.40 -0.54
CA ILE A 66 -6.37 1.59 0.36
C ILE A 66 -6.39 0.42 1.32
N VAL A 67 -6.27 0.75 2.61
CA VAL A 67 -6.22 -0.23 3.70
C VAL A 67 -7.43 0.02 4.60
N GLY A 68 -8.20 -1.03 4.88
CA GLY A 68 -9.38 -0.93 5.74
C GLY A 68 -10.71 -0.86 4.98
N PRO A 69 -11.79 -0.44 5.65
CA PRO A 69 -11.81 0.19 6.99
C PRO A 69 -11.53 -0.77 8.16
N TRP A 70 -11.10 -0.23 9.30
CA TRP A 70 -11.06 -0.94 10.58
C TRP A 70 -11.55 -0.05 11.72
N ILE A 71 -12.01 -0.66 12.82
CA ILE A 71 -12.35 0.05 14.05
C ILE A 71 -11.22 -0.14 15.05
N THR A 72 -10.80 0.93 15.69
CA THR A 72 -9.93 0.88 16.85
C THR A 72 -10.73 1.25 18.10
N VAL A 73 -10.67 0.40 19.12
CA VAL A 73 -11.31 0.63 20.42
C VAL A 73 -10.25 0.61 21.53
N PRO A 74 -10.04 1.72 22.25
CA PRO A 74 -9.15 1.75 23.39
C PRO A 74 -9.75 1.02 24.60
N TYR A 75 -8.91 0.38 25.41
CA TYR A 75 -9.31 -0.27 26.65
C TYR A 75 -8.25 -0.11 27.74
N LYS A 76 -8.67 -0.18 29.00
CA LYS A 76 -7.78 -0.17 30.17
C LYS A 76 -7.24 -1.58 30.40
N PHE A 77 -5.93 -1.69 30.48
CA PHE A 77 -5.23 -2.91 30.84
C PHE A 77 -4.61 -2.75 32.22
N HIS A 78 -5.03 -3.61 33.15
CA HIS A 78 -4.51 -3.65 34.51
C HIS A 78 -3.40 -4.70 34.60
N SER A 79 -2.15 -4.26 34.76
CA SER A 79 -1.00 -5.15 34.97
C SER A 79 -0.63 -5.16 36.43
N VAL A 80 -0.59 -6.36 37.03
CA VAL A 80 -0.09 -6.54 38.41
C VAL A 80 1.42 -6.76 38.34
N GLN A 81 2.19 -5.73 38.69
CA GLN A 81 3.63 -5.85 38.83
C GLN A 81 3.98 -6.25 40.26
N LYS A 82 4.81 -7.29 40.40
CA LYS A 82 5.38 -7.68 41.68
C LYS A 82 6.72 -6.97 41.85
N LYS A 83 6.83 -6.11 42.85
CA LYS A 83 8.11 -5.52 43.23
C LYS A 83 8.52 -6.10 44.58
N THR A 84 9.60 -6.85 44.60
CA THR A 84 10.19 -7.34 45.85
C THR A 84 11.13 -6.27 46.38
N SER A 85 10.79 -5.69 47.52
CA SER A 85 11.65 -4.74 48.25
C SER A 85 11.66 -5.16 49.72
N ASN A 86 12.85 -5.30 50.33
CA ASN A 86 13.02 -5.70 51.73
C ASN A 86 12.23 -6.96 52.16
N ASN A 87 12.34 -8.07 51.42
CA ASN A 87 11.68 -9.34 51.76
C ASN A 87 10.14 -9.30 51.87
N LYS A 88 9.50 -8.21 51.44
CA LYS A 88 8.06 -8.10 51.25
C LYS A 88 7.74 -8.04 49.76
N VAL A 89 6.77 -8.85 49.34
CA VAL A 89 6.21 -8.80 47.99
C VAL A 89 5.11 -7.74 48.00
N GLU A 90 5.36 -6.59 47.38
CA GLU A 90 4.34 -5.57 47.17
C GLU A 90 3.76 -5.71 45.76
N HIS A 91 2.44 -5.76 45.68
CA HIS A 91 1.69 -5.79 44.44
C HIS A 91 1.33 -4.36 44.02
N PHE A 92 1.84 -3.90 42.89
CA PHE A 92 1.45 -2.62 42.30
C PHE A 92 0.62 -2.88 41.05
N THR A 93 -0.60 -2.35 41.04
CA THR A 93 -1.45 -2.36 39.83
C THR A 93 -1.10 -1.14 39.00
N THR A 94 -0.55 -1.35 37.80
CA THR A 94 -0.36 -0.28 36.81
C THR A 94 -1.46 -0.38 35.76
N THR A 95 -2.19 0.71 35.55
CA THR A 95 -3.21 0.82 34.51
C THR A 95 -2.61 1.49 33.28
N GLN A 96 -2.69 0.83 32.12
CA GLN A 96 -2.25 1.37 30.84
C GLN A 96 -3.40 1.34 29.84
N THR A 97 -3.51 2.36 28.98
CA THR A 97 -4.47 2.32 27.87
C THR A 97 -3.82 1.57 26.71
N ARG A 98 -4.52 0.56 26.20
CA ARG A 98 -4.14 -0.20 25.01
C ARG A 98 -5.22 -0.08 23.95
N PHE A 99 -4.87 -0.45 22.72
CA PHE A 99 -5.77 -0.38 21.57
C PHE A 99 -6.06 -1.78 21.06
N ALA A 100 -7.32 -2.02 20.71
CA ALA A 100 -7.74 -3.21 20.00
C ALA A 100 -8.29 -2.82 18.64
N THR A 101 -7.93 -3.58 17.61
CA THR A 101 -8.37 -3.38 16.23
C THR A 101 -9.37 -4.46 15.85
N PHE A 102 -10.45 -4.08 15.19
CA PHE A 102 -11.52 -4.96 14.72
C PHE A 102 -11.79 -4.70 13.24
N LEU A 103 -11.96 -5.77 12.49
CA LEU A 103 -12.19 -5.77 11.06
C LEU A 103 -13.67 -6.02 10.71
N PRO A 104 -14.17 -5.52 9.57
CA PRO A 104 -15.55 -5.73 9.15
C PRO A 104 -15.84 -7.19 8.78
N ILE A 105 -17.07 -7.64 8.99
CA ILE A 105 -17.55 -8.97 8.58
C ILE A 105 -17.63 -9.02 7.05
N ASP A 106 -18.33 -8.06 6.46
CA ASP A 106 -18.40 -7.93 5.01
C ASP A 106 -17.80 -6.59 4.59
N LEU A 107 -16.99 -6.64 3.53
CA LEU A 107 -16.42 -5.46 2.89
C LEU A 107 -16.65 -5.58 1.39
N GLN A 108 -17.42 -4.65 0.84
CA GLN A 108 -17.64 -4.52 -0.58
C GLN A 108 -17.14 -3.15 -1.06
N ILE A 109 -16.34 -3.18 -2.11
CA ILE A 109 -15.74 -2.01 -2.73
C ILE A 109 -16.09 -2.06 -4.21
N ASP A 110 -16.93 -1.13 -4.64
CA ASP A 110 -17.25 -0.97 -6.06
C ASP A 110 -16.62 0.33 -6.57
N GLY A 111 -16.00 0.30 -7.74
CA GLY A 111 -15.21 1.42 -8.22
C GLY A 111 -15.24 1.63 -9.73
N ASP A 112 -15.35 2.89 -10.14
CA ASP A 112 -15.16 3.34 -11.51
C ASP A 112 -13.85 4.13 -11.62
N VAL A 113 -12.94 3.63 -12.45
CA VAL A 113 -11.59 4.17 -12.66
C VAL A 113 -11.52 4.83 -14.03
N ASN A 114 -11.37 6.14 -14.06
CA ASN A 114 -11.17 6.90 -15.30
C ASN A 114 -9.67 7.17 -15.51
N SER A 115 -9.13 6.75 -16.65
CA SER A 115 -7.73 6.96 -16.99
C SER A 115 -7.49 8.32 -17.66
N ASP A 116 -6.33 8.93 -17.38
CA ASP A 116 -5.86 10.17 -18.01
C ASP A 116 -4.38 10.02 -18.39
N LEU A 117 -3.96 10.66 -19.50
CA LEU A 117 -2.59 10.65 -19.97
C LEU A 117 -2.02 12.07 -19.93
N ARG A 118 -1.21 12.36 -18.91
CA ARG A 118 -0.52 13.65 -18.81
C ARG A 118 0.83 13.61 -19.50
N LYS A 119 1.21 14.75 -20.09
CA LYS A 119 2.49 14.90 -20.77
C LYS A 119 3.43 15.78 -19.97
N ARG A 120 4.69 15.36 -19.86
CA ARG A 120 5.80 16.19 -19.39
C ARG A 120 6.97 16.04 -20.35
N GLY A 121 7.22 17.10 -21.13
CA GLY A 121 8.13 17.04 -22.28
C GLY A 121 7.64 16.03 -23.33
N ILE A 122 8.45 15.02 -23.62
CA ILE A 122 8.11 13.93 -24.55
C ILE A 122 7.49 12.71 -23.86
N PHE A 123 7.46 12.69 -22.53
CA PHE A 123 6.99 11.53 -21.77
C PHE A 123 5.49 11.64 -21.49
N LYS A 124 4.80 10.49 -21.60
CA LYS A 124 3.41 10.33 -21.18
C LYS A 124 3.39 9.59 -19.85
N VAL A 125 2.63 10.10 -18.91
CA VAL A 125 2.45 9.55 -17.56
C VAL A 125 0.99 9.14 -17.43
N PRO A 126 0.69 7.83 -17.26
CA PRO A 126 -0.67 7.37 -16.99
C PRO A 126 -1.06 7.74 -15.57
N LEU A 127 -2.20 8.41 -15.46
CA LEU A 127 -2.84 8.80 -14.24
C LEU A 127 -4.25 8.22 -14.23
N TYR A 128 -4.86 8.19 -13.05
CA TYR A 128 -6.27 7.85 -12.95
C TYR A 128 -6.96 8.70 -11.89
N SER A 129 -8.28 8.80 -12.05
CA SER A 129 -9.21 9.24 -11.03
C SER A 129 -10.18 8.09 -10.77
N VAL A 130 -10.35 7.72 -9.51
CA VAL A 130 -11.25 6.63 -9.11
C VAL A 130 -12.34 7.17 -8.20
N ASP A 131 -13.59 6.81 -8.50
CA ASP A 131 -14.73 7.00 -7.63
C ASP A 131 -15.11 5.63 -7.04
N LEU A 132 -14.92 5.48 -5.73
CA LEU A 132 -15.21 4.27 -4.99
C LEU A 132 -16.47 4.42 -4.15
N THR A 133 -17.27 3.36 -4.08
CA THR A 133 -18.31 3.18 -3.08
C THR A 133 -17.91 2.03 -2.18
N ILE A 134 -17.61 2.34 -0.92
CA ILE A 134 -17.16 1.37 0.06
C ILE A 134 -18.31 1.15 1.04
N ASN A 135 -18.73 -0.10 1.20
CA ASN A 135 -19.81 -0.46 2.10
C ASN A 135 -19.54 -1.81 2.76
N GLY A 136 -20.29 -2.08 3.82
CA GLY A 136 -20.19 -3.35 4.52
C GLY A 136 -20.76 -3.28 5.92
N ARG A 137 -20.31 -4.20 6.78
CA ARG A 137 -20.83 -4.33 8.14
C ARG A 137 -19.75 -4.70 9.14
N PHE A 138 -19.82 -4.08 10.31
CA PHE A 138 -19.07 -4.47 11.49
C PHE A 138 -19.95 -5.23 12.47
N ALA A 139 -19.37 -6.23 13.14
CA ALA A 139 -19.94 -6.78 14.37
C ALA A 139 -19.63 -5.84 15.54
N LYS A 140 -20.39 -5.95 16.63
CA LYS A 140 -20.00 -5.37 17.92
C LYS A 140 -18.60 -5.87 18.30
N PRO A 141 -17.65 -4.97 18.61
CA PRO A 141 -16.31 -5.37 19.07
C PRO A 141 -16.40 -6.26 20.31
N ASP A 142 -15.88 -7.49 20.22
CA ASP A 142 -15.91 -8.45 21.32
C ASP A 142 -14.58 -8.51 22.08
N PHE A 143 -14.63 -8.13 23.36
CA PHE A 143 -13.49 -8.14 24.28
C PHE A 143 -13.48 -9.35 25.23
N SER A 144 -14.56 -10.14 25.26
CA SER A 144 -14.74 -11.26 26.17
C SER A 144 -13.68 -12.36 25.96
N SER A 145 -13.34 -12.62 24.69
CA SER A 145 -12.29 -13.56 24.28
C SER A 145 -10.90 -13.24 24.85
N TRP A 146 -10.68 -11.99 25.27
CA TRP A 146 -9.43 -11.52 25.85
C TRP A 146 -9.50 -11.37 27.37
N GLY A 147 -10.64 -11.69 28.01
CA GLY A 147 -10.83 -11.57 29.45
C GLY A 147 -10.84 -10.13 29.95
N ILE A 148 -11.23 -9.16 29.11
CA ILE A 148 -11.32 -7.73 29.46
C ILE A 148 -12.77 -7.44 29.85
N SER A 149 -12.97 -6.79 31.00
CA SER A 149 -14.30 -6.37 31.45
C SER A 149 -14.86 -5.28 30.53
N GLU A 150 -16.19 -5.27 30.30
CA GLU A 150 -16.84 -4.21 29.52
C GLU A 150 -16.62 -2.82 30.15
N ASP A 151 -16.51 -2.73 31.48
CA ASP A 151 -16.23 -1.49 32.23
C ASP A 151 -14.85 -0.88 31.93
N ASP A 152 -13.92 -1.71 31.45
CA ASP A 152 -12.56 -1.28 31.09
C ASP A 152 -12.47 -0.80 29.63
N VAL A 153 -13.52 -1.00 28.83
CA VAL A 153 -13.56 -0.60 27.43
C VAL A 153 -13.99 0.86 27.30
N LEU A 154 -13.22 1.64 26.52
CA LEU A 154 -13.46 3.07 26.33
C LEU A 154 -14.21 3.31 25.00
N TRP A 155 -15.49 2.92 24.96
CA TRP A 155 -16.35 3.03 23.78
C TRP A 155 -16.42 4.44 23.19
N ASP A 156 -16.46 5.48 24.04
CA ASP A 156 -16.52 6.89 23.66
C ASP A 156 -15.27 7.41 22.93
N ARG A 157 -14.18 6.63 22.96
CA ARG A 157 -12.90 6.97 22.30
C ARG A 157 -12.60 6.06 21.13
N SER A 158 -13.59 5.31 20.67
CA SER A 158 -13.47 4.47 19.48
C SER A 158 -13.46 5.31 18.21
N TYR A 159 -12.86 4.78 17.15
CA TYR A 159 -12.83 5.44 15.86
C TYR A 159 -12.71 4.40 14.73
N LEU A 160 -13.33 4.72 13.59
CA LEU A 160 -13.13 3.99 12.34
C LEU A 160 -12.06 4.68 11.53
N SER A 161 -11.14 3.90 10.98
CA SER A 161 -10.00 4.42 10.22
C SER A 161 -9.87 3.72 8.88
N ILE A 162 -9.36 4.48 7.91
CA ILE A 162 -8.98 4.02 6.59
C ILE A 162 -7.57 4.53 6.34
N GLY A 163 -6.67 3.61 6.02
CA GLY A 163 -5.30 3.90 5.64
C GLY A 163 -5.22 4.20 4.16
N LEU A 164 -4.45 5.23 3.81
CA LEU A 164 -4.13 5.59 2.44
C LEU A 164 -2.60 5.77 2.34
N THR A 165 -2.00 5.46 1.20
CA THR A 165 -0.59 5.80 0.96
C THR A 165 -0.40 7.29 0.74
N ASP A 166 -1.36 7.97 0.11
CA ASP A 166 -1.31 9.42 -0.12
C ASP A 166 -2.70 10.06 -0.02
N SER A 167 -3.01 10.64 1.15
CA SER A 167 -4.27 11.33 1.41
C SER A 167 -4.45 12.62 0.62
N ARG A 168 -3.39 13.17 0.00
CA ARG A 168 -3.50 14.34 -0.90
C ARG A 168 -4.25 14.00 -2.18
N GLY A 169 -4.35 12.72 -2.52
CA GLY A 169 -5.15 12.25 -3.66
C GLY A 169 -6.67 12.40 -3.45
N ILE A 170 -7.15 12.64 -2.22
CA ILE A 170 -8.60 12.77 -1.96
C ILE A 170 -9.14 14.04 -2.64
N ILE A 171 -10.08 13.85 -3.56
CA ILE A 171 -10.64 14.93 -4.40
C ILE A 171 -11.87 15.57 -3.76
N LYS A 172 -12.68 14.76 -3.06
CA LYS A 172 -13.96 15.18 -2.48
C LYS A 172 -14.00 14.82 -1.00
N GLN A 173 -14.68 15.65 -0.22
CA GLN A 173 -14.97 15.32 1.17
C GLN A 173 -15.90 14.10 1.22
N ALA A 174 -15.40 13.01 1.79
CA ALA A 174 -16.20 11.82 2.07
C ALA A 174 -17.03 12.04 3.35
N GLN A 175 -18.22 11.45 3.39
CA GLN A 175 -19.05 11.37 4.58
C GLN A 175 -19.41 9.91 4.83
N LEU A 176 -19.19 9.46 6.06
CA LEU A 176 -19.56 8.12 6.51
C LEU A 176 -21.04 8.11 6.87
N ASP A 177 -21.81 7.21 6.26
CA ASP A 177 -23.06 6.75 6.82
C ASP A 177 -22.77 5.60 7.78
N TRP A 178 -22.98 5.83 9.07
CA TRP A 178 -22.79 4.86 10.14
C TRP A 178 -24.13 4.50 10.76
N ALA A 179 -24.66 3.33 10.42
CA ALA A 179 -25.96 2.84 10.87
C ALA A 179 -27.09 3.89 10.73
N GLY A 180 -27.11 4.65 9.62
CA GLY A 180 -28.08 5.70 9.30
C GLY A 180 -27.68 7.10 9.76
N THR A 181 -26.55 7.24 10.47
CA THR A 181 -26.05 8.54 10.96
C THR A 181 -24.88 9.01 10.11
N LYS A 182 -25.02 10.18 9.51
CA LYS A 182 -23.97 10.76 8.67
C LYS A 182 -22.92 11.49 9.51
N VAL A 183 -21.65 11.12 9.36
CA VAL A 183 -20.51 11.67 10.10
C VAL A 183 -19.37 12.01 9.14
N ASN A 184 -18.73 13.17 9.35
CA ASN A 184 -17.64 13.62 8.49
C ASN A 184 -16.31 12.96 8.88
N PHE A 185 -15.52 12.60 7.87
CA PHE A 185 -14.15 12.15 8.08
C PHE A 185 -13.24 13.31 8.55
N LEU A 186 -12.29 12.96 9.40
CA LEU A 186 -11.18 13.78 9.85
C LEU A 186 -9.87 13.26 9.24
N PRO A 187 -8.88 14.13 9.00
CA PRO A 187 -7.60 13.70 8.46
C PRO A 187 -6.80 12.85 9.45
N GLY A 188 -5.99 11.93 8.93
CA GLY A 188 -5.18 10.99 9.69
C GLY A 188 -5.93 9.72 10.07
N THR A 189 -5.22 8.73 10.62
CA THR A 189 -5.77 7.41 10.98
C THR A 189 -6.31 7.34 12.41
N GLY A 190 -6.43 8.46 13.12
CA GLY A 190 -6.95 8.54 14.50
C GLY A 190 -6.00 8.00 15.58
N MET A 191 -4.93 7.29 15.21
CA MET A 191 -3.94 6.77 16.14
C MET A 191 -2.96 7.88 16.54
N GLN A 192 -2.77 8.08 17.85
CA GLN A 192 -1.82 9.07 18.34
C GLN A 192 -0.39 8.66 17.98
N ASN A 193 0.40 9.60 17.48
CA ASN A 193 1.83 9.46 17.14
C ASN A 193 2.16 8.56 15.95
N THR A 194 1.22 8.36 15.02
CA THR A 194 1.54 7.78 13.71
C THR A 194 1.21 8.74 12.58
N ASP A 195 2.22 9.14 11.83
CA ASP A 195 2.11 9.94 10.60
C ASP A 195 1.54 9.14 9.41
N SER A 196 0.81 8.05 9.68
CA SER A 196 0.20 7.22 8.66
C SER A 196 -0.89 8.01 7.94
N PRO A 197 -0.77 8.23 6.62
CA PRO A 197 -1.79 8.94 5.86
C PRO A 197 -3.09 8.14 5.85
N GLY A 198 -4.20 8.85 5.83
CA GLY A 198 -5.52 8.24 5.93
C GLY A 198 -6.58 9.22 6.41
N ILE A 199 -7.75 8.67 6.69
CA ILE A 199 -8.90 9.39 7.22
C ILE A 199 -9.55 8.56 8.32
N HIS A 200 -10.17 9.21 9.29
CA HIS A 200 -10.86 8.54 10.39
C HIS A 200 -12.13 9.26 10.82
N VAL A 201 -13.02 8.54 11.51
CA VAL A 201 -14.24 9.06 12.12
C VAL A 201 -14.28 8.60 13.57
N PRO A 202 -14.39 9.53 14.55
CA PRO A 202 -14.72 9.17 15.92
C PRO A 202 -16.09 8.51 15.98
N LEU A 203 -16.16 7.34 16.60
CA LEU A 203 -17.38 6.57 16.79
C LEU A 203 -17.83 6.67 18.24
N LYS A 204 -19.13 6.53 18.44
CA LYS A 204 -19.79 6.50 19.76
C LYS A 204 -20.77 5.35 19.79
N ASP A 205 -21.12 4.91 21.00
CA ASP A 205 -22.21 3.96 21.23
C ASP A 205 -22.03 2.60 20.51
N LEU A 206 -20.78 2.15 20.35
CA LEU A 206 -20.47 0.86 19.72
C LEU A 206 -20.93 -0.37 20.53
N ASP A 207 -21.30 -0.16 21.78
CA ASP A 207 -21.82 -1.15 22.70
C ASP A 207 -23.34 -1.36 22.58
N LYS A 208 -24.05 -0.43 21.91
CA LYS A 208 -25.53 -0.40 21.89
C LYS A 208 -26.20 -1.28 20.83
N LYS A 209 -25.46 -1.75 19.83
CA LYS A 209 -25.97 -2.61 18.76
C LYS A 209 -25.03 -3.79 18.53
N GLU A 210 -25.59 -4.90 18.07
CA GLU A 210 -24.82 -6.11 17.72
C GLU A 210 -24.09 -6.00 16.38
N ALA A 211 -24.57 -5.14 15.48
CA ALA A 211 -23.96 -4.90 14.19
C ALA A 211 -24.17 -3.45 13.71
N PHE A 212 -23.23 -2.98 12.90
CA PHE A 212 -23.22 -1.64 12.34
C PHE A 212 -22.96 -1.71 10.84
N GLU A 213 -23.96 -1.33 10.05
CA GLU A 213 -23.78 -1.11 8.62
C GLU A 213 -23.03 0.21 8.40
N PHE A 214 -22.15 0.22 7.40
CA PHE A 214 -21.43 1.41 7.00
C PHE A 214 -21.43 1.58 5.48
N SER A 215 -21.45 2.83 5.02
CA SER A 215 -21.23 3.16 3.62
C SER A 215 -20.61 4.54 3.48
N PHE A 216 -19.68 4.70 2.55
CA PHE A 216 -19.16 6.02 2.18
C PHE A 216 -18.62 6.02 0.75
N PRO A 217 -18.79 7.13 0.02
CA PRO A 217 -18.07 7.36 -1.22
C PRO A 217 -16.64 7.83 -0.94
N LEU A 218 -15.69 7.43 -1.79
CA LEU A 218 -14.30 7.89 -1.73
C LEU A 218 -13.78 8.15 -3.15
N SER A 219 -13.56 9.43 -3.46
CA SER A 219 -12.97 9.88 -4.74
C SER A 219 -11.49 10.18 -4.56
N LEU A 220 -10.63 9.49 -5.32
CA LEU A 220 -9.18 9.57 -5.21
C LEU A 220 -8.52 9.76 -6.57
N ASN A 221 -7.46 10.56 -6.60
CA ASN A 221 -6.50 10.61 -7.69
C ASN A 221 -5.28 9.75 -7.35
N GLY A 222 -4.79 9.05 -8.36
CA GLY A 222 -3.59 8.25 -8.23
C GLY A 222 -2.88 8.05 -9.56
N SER A 223 -1.80 7.29 -9.49
CA SER A 223 -0.95 6.96 -10.63
C SER A 223 -0.37 5.57 -10.48
N ASP A 224 -0.02 4.93 -11.59
CA ASP A 224 0.70 3.64 -11.68
C ASP A 224 -0.10 2.42 -11.19
N ILE A 225 -0.46 2.39 -9.91
CA ILE A 225 -1.11 1.25 -9.27
C ILE A 225 -2.17 1.70 -8.28
N LEU A 226 -3.26 0.92 -8.21
CA LEU A 226 -4.32 1.00 -7.22
C LEU A 226 -4.39 -0.33 -6.50
N LEU A 227 -4.11 -0.34 -5.20
CA LEU A 227 -4.06 -1.52 -4.35
C LEU A 227 -5.17 -1.48 -3.30
N PHE A 228 -5.76 -2.64 -3.03
CA PHE A 228 -6.75 -2.82 -1.96
C PHE A 228 -6.27 -3.90 -1.00
N THR A 229 -6.31 -3.61 0.29
CA THR A 229 -6.00 -4.60 1.33
C THR A 229 -7.30 -5.22 1.85
N PRO A 230 -7.47 -6.56 1.81
CA PRO A 230 -8.75 -7.20 2.05
C PRO A 230 -9.10 -7.33 3.54
N TYR A 231 -9.44 -6.20 4.16
CA TYR A 231 -9.71 -6.12 5.60
C TYR A 231 -11.09 -6.65 6.01
N GLY A 232 -11.95 -7.14 5.13
CA GLY A 232 -13.20 -7.83 5.51
C GLY A 232 -13.02 -9.33 5.73
N ASN A 233 -13.84 -9.93 6.62
CA ASN A 233 -13.92 -11.40 6.75
C ASN A 233 -14.23 -12.03 5.38
N ASP A 234 -15.22 -11.47 4.67
CA ASP A 234 -15.38 -11.61 3.22
C ASP A 234 -15.15 -10.24 2.55
N THR A 235 -14.17 -10.18 1.65
CA THR A 235 -13.90 -8.96 0.87
C THR A 235 -14.24 -9.19 -0.60
N ARG A 236 -15.10 -8.32 -1.14
CA ARG A 236 -15.42 -8.25 -2.58
C ARG A 236 -15.00 -6.90 -3.13
N VAL A 237 -14.25 -6.92 -4.23
CA VAL A 237 -13.84 -5.71 -4.95
C VAL A 237 -14.32 -5.85 -6.38
N SER A 238 -15.00 -4.84 -6.90
CA SER A 238 -15.42 -4.75 -8.31
C SER A 238 -14.88 -3.44 -8.88
N LEU A 239 -14.12 -3.51 -9.96
CA LEU A 239 -13.56 -2.33 -10.62
C LEU A 239 -13.90 -2.34 -12.09
N LYS A 240 -14.29 -1.17 -12.58
CA LYS A 240 -14.47 -0.90 -14.00
C LYS A 240 -13.56 0.24 -14.42
N SER A 241 -12.99 0.17 -15.61
CA SER A 241 -12.17 1.25 -16.16
C SER A 241 -12.28 1.34 -17.67
N ASP A 242 -11.96 2.51 -18.22
CA ASP A 242 -11.77 2.75 -19.65
C ASP A 242 -10.37 2.35 -20.17
N TRP A 243 -9.48 1.88 -19.29
CA TRP A 243 -8.14 1.45 -19.65
C TRP A 243 -8.12 0.07 -20.32
N ILE A 244 -7.61 -0.01 -21.56
CA ILE A 244 -7.67 -1.22 -22.40
C ILE A 244 -6.57 -2.26 -22.14
N ASP A 245 -5.48 -1.87 -21.47
CA ASP A 245 -4.31 -2.72 -21.23
C ASP A 245 -4.03 -2.87 -19.71
N PRO A 246 -4.97 -3.40 -18.90
CA PRO A 246 -4.76 -3.52 -17.46
C PRO A 246 -3.68 -4.56 -17.12
N SER A 247 -2.95 -4.30 -16.04
CA SER A 247 -2.06 -5.26 -15.41
C SER A 247 -2.59 -5.59 -14.02
N PHE A 248 -3.07 -6.82 -13.83
CA PHE A 248 -3.54 -7.30 -12.53
C PHE A 248 -2.36 -7.87 -11.74
N GLN A 249 -2.13 -7.34 -10.54
CA GLN A 249 -0.99 -7.67 -9.69
C GLN A 249 -1.42 -7.83 -8.23
N GLY A 250 -0.50 -8.32 -7.39
CA GLY A 250 -0.72 -8.54 -5.95
C GLY A 250 -0.83 -10.02 -5.61
N ASN A 251 -1.29 -10.30 -4.39
CA ASN A 251 -1.37 -11.67 -3.86
C ASN A 251 -2.58 -12.46 -4.41
N TRP A 252 -3.58 -11.78 -4.97
CA TRP A 252 -4.78 -12.39 -5.56
C TRP A 252 -5.07 -11.76 -6.92
N LEU A 253 -5.24 -12.61 -7.93
CA LEU A 253 -5.74 -12.19 -9.24
C LEU A 253 -7.28 -12.11 -9.25
N PRO A 254 -7.90 -11.38 -10.19
CA PRO A 254 -9.34 -11.30 -10.31
C PRO A 254 -9.96 -12.69 -10.45
N THR A 255 -11.03 -12.94 -9.72
CA THR A 255 -11.84 -14.17 -9.85
C THR A 255 -12.55 -14.19 -11.20
N ASN A 256 -13.02 -13.03 -11.66
CA ASN A 256 -13.56 -12.83 -13.00
C ASN A 256 -13.01 -11.53 -13.58
N HIS A 257 -12.74 -11.50 -14.89
CA HIS A 257 -12.38 -10.27 -15.59
C HIS A 257 -12.75 -10.35 -17.07
N THR A 258 -13.09 -9.20 -17.64
CA THR A 258 -13.28 -8.98 -19.06
C THR A 258 -12.50 -7.75 -19.47
N VAL A 259 -11.72 -7.86 -20.55
CA VAL A 259 -10.95 -6.76 -21.13
C VAL A 259 -11.33 -6.67 -22.60
N ASP A 260 -11.72 -5.48 -23.05
CA ASP A 260 -12.09 -5.20 -24.43
C ASP A 260 -11.64 -3.80 -24.86
N ASN A 261 -12.02 -3.37 -26.06
CA ASN A 261 -11.62 -2.07 -26.62
C ASN A 261 -12.24 -0.87 -25.89
N SER A 262 -13.19 -1.08 -24.98
CA SER A 262 -13.81 -0.06 -24.13
C SER A 262 -13.18 0.02 -22.74
N GLY A 263 -12.33 -0.94 -22.37
CA GLY A 263 -11.57 -0.96 -21.12
C GLY A 263 -11.62 -2.31 -20.42
N PHE A 264 -11.74 -2.31 -19.09
CA PHE A 264 -11.86 -3.54 -18.31
C PHE A 264 -12.96 -3.50 -17.26
N ASP A 265 -13.47 -4.68 -16.93
CA ASP A 265 -14.32 -4.96 -15.77
C ASP A 265 -13.71 -6.18 -15.05
N ALA A 266 -13.41 -6.04 -13.77
CA ALA A 266 -12.75 -7.07 -12.99
C ALA A 266 -13.34 -7.16 -11.58
N SER A 267 -13.47 -8.39 -11.08
CA SER A 267 -13.93 -8.64 -9.73
C SER A 267 -13.01 -9.61 -8.98
N TRP A 268 -12.81 -9.31 -7.70
CA TRP A 268 -12.05 -10.10 -6.76
C TRP A 268 -12.95 -10.52 -5.61
N SER A 269 -12.87 -11.79 -5.23
CA SER A 269 -13.52 -12.30 -4.02
C SER A 269 -12.46 -12.98 -3.15
N ILE A 270 -12.14 -12.37 -2.02
CA ILE A 270 -11.14 -12.88 -1.07
C ILE A 270 -11.89 -13.43 0.15
N PRO A 271 -11.93 -14.77 0.32
CA PRO A 271 -12.55 -15.38 1.48
C PRO A 271 -11.64 -15.28 2.72
N TYR A 272 -12.24 -15.40 3.89
CA TYR A 272 -11.56 -15.33 5.19
C TYR A 272 -10.26 -16.14 5.28
N LEU A 273 -10.35 -17.43 4.91
CA LEU A 273 -9.27 -18.40 5.04
C LEU A 273 -8.11 -18.16 4.07
N GLY A 274 -8.32 -17.30 3.07
CA GLY A 274 -7.26 -16.88 2.16
C GLY A 274 -6.25 -15.95 2.82
N ARG A 275 -6.55 -15.40 4.00
CA ARG A 275 -5.76 -14.35 4.67
C ARG A 275 -4.93 -14.94 5.83
N ASN A 276 -3.73 -14.39 6.04
CA ASN A 276 -2.82 -14.79 7.11
C ASN A 276 -2.90 -13.86 8.34
N TYR A 277 -4.07 -13.31 8.66
CA TYR A 277 -4.26 -12.40 9.79
C TYR A 277 -5.64 -12.56 10.45
N PRO A 278 -5.74 -12.31 11.78
CA PRO A 278 -6.99 -12.49 12.51
C PRO A 278 -7.99 -11.36 12.25
N GLN A 279 -9.27 -11.63 12.54
CA GLN A 279 -10.35 -10.65 12.43
C GLN A 279 -10.28 -9.52 13.48
N SER A 280 -9.53 -9.75 14.56
CA SER A 280 -9.31 -8.77 15.62
C SER A 280 -8.00 -9.05 16.33
N TRP A 281 -7.31 -8.00 16.78
CA TRP A 281 -6.08 -8.14 17.56
C TRP A 281 -5.90 -7.01 18.56
N LYS A 282 -5.03 -7.27 19.55
CA LYS A 282 -4.58 -6.29 20.54
C LYS A 282 -3.23 -5.75 20.11
N ASP A 283 -3.02 -4.45 20.28
CA ASP A 283 -1.77 -3.74 20.04
C ASP A 283 -1.41 -3.61 18.55
N SER A 284 -1.24 -2.36 18.08
CA SER A 284 -0.94 -2.01 16.69
C SER A 284 0.53 -2.27 16.31
N SER A 285 1.39 -2.65 17.26
CA SER A 285 2.84 -2.77 17.06
C SER A 285 3.31 -4.02 16.30
N ASN A 286 2.43 -4.99 16.01
CA ASN A 286 2.83 -6.30 15.47
C ASN A 286 2.45 -6.58 14.01
N PHE A 287 1.95 -5.61 13.24
CA PHE A 287 1.74 -5.77 11.80
C PHE A 287 2.78 -4.96 11.01
N LYS A 288 3.79 -5.65 10.48
CA LYS A 288 4.70 -5.17 9.42
C LYS A 288 4.44 -5.97 8.16
#